data_AF-A8F7I7-F1
#
_entry.id   AF-A8F7I7-F1
#
_cell.length_a   1.000
_cell.length_b   1.000
_cell.length_c   1.000
_cell.angle_alpha   90.00
_cell.angle_beta   90.00
_cell.angle_gamma   90.00
#
_symmetry.space_group_name_H-M   'P 1'
#
loop_
_entity.id
_entity.type
_entity.pdbx_description
1 polymer ?
#
loop_
_entity_poly.entity_id
_entity_poly.type
_entity_poly.pdbx_seq_one_letter_code
_entity_poly.pdbx_strand_id
1 'polypeptide(L)'
;MDRWVKIIIGDSRKMPEIDDESVDLIVTSPPYWHIKDYGIKGQIGYGQSLHEYLKDLYRVWNECFRVLKPGRRLCINIGDQFARSAIYGRYKIIPLHAEIVAQCEDIGFDYMGSIIWQKKTTMNTSGGANVMGSYPYPPNGMIEIDYEFILIFKKPGKSSKASADIKEKSKLTKEEWKEYFYGHWYFGGAKQIGHEAMFPEELPRRLIKMYTFVGDTVLDPFLGSGTTAKMSLEIGRNAIGYEINDKFLTVIENKIESKKNLFQSNFNVEIIKREHKINVDEINYTPTIKDAKPLINPQKFNSNSKLYKVVSIIDEQTVQIDTGLKVRFLGVDVIKNQEALNYLKNYVVRKEILLRFEDDEPLNEDTVEAYVYLKNKIFVNAYLIKSGIAKADRQREYRYKSMFLELEKEVK
;
A
#
# COMPACT_ATOMS: atom_id res chain seq x y z
N MET A 1 -9.66 18.81 -31.57
CA MET A 1 -8.64 17.75 -31.48
C MET A 1 -9.34 16.54 -30.93
N ASP A 2 -9.29 15.44 -31.67
CA ASP A 2 -9.84 14.18 -31.21
C ASP A 2 -8.96 13.68 -30.07
N ARG A 3 -9.60 13.45 -28.91
CA ARG A 3 -8.91 12.94 -27.73
C ARG A 3 -8.63 11.46 -27.94
N TRP A 4 -7.54 10.98 -27.37
CA TRP A 4 -7.18 9.57 -27.45
C TRP A 4 -6.62 9.06 -26.13
N VAL A 5 -6.77 7.75 -25.93
CA VAL A 5 -6.15 7.00 -24.84
C VAL A 5 -5.47 5.76 -25.39
N LYS A 6 -4.24 5.53 -24.94
CA LYS A 6 -3.45 4.33 -25.23
C LYS A 6 -3.28 3.52 -23.95
N ILE A 7 -3.84 2.32 -23.90
CA ILE A 7 -3.74 1.39 -22.77
C ILE A 7 -2.76 0.29 -23.16
N ILE A 8 -1.68 0.15 -22.38
CA ILE A 8 -0.63 -0.81 -22.64
C ILE A 8 -0.67 -1.85 -21.53
N ILE A 9 -1.04 -3.08 -21.89
CA ILE A 9 -0.93 -4.23 -21.01
C ILE A 9 0.51 -4.73 -21.08
N GLY A 10 1.31 -4.34 -20.10
CA GLY A 10 2.76 -4.54 -20.10
C GLY A 10 3.44 -3.99 -18.87
N ASP A 11 4.71 -4.36 -18.72
CA ASP A 11 5.54 -3.99 -17.58
C ASP A 11 6.18 -2.61 -17.78
N SER A 12 5.87 -1.65 -16.91
CA SER A 12 6.33 -0.26 -16.98
C SER A 12 7.79 -0.04 -16.59
N ARG A 13 8.51 -1.07 -16.12
CA ARG A 13 9.99 -1.00 -15.98
C ARG A 13 10.68 -0.75 -17.33
N LYS A 14 9.96 -0.98 -18.45
CA LYS A 14 10.34 -0.58 -19.81
C LYS A 14 9.11 -0.11 -20.59
N MET A 15 9.19 1.06 -21.19
CA MET A 15 8.11 1.72 -21.94
C MET A 15 8.48 1.99 -23.43
N PRO A 16 8.89 0.97 -24.22
CA PRO A 16 9.31 1.14 -25.63
C PRO A 16 8.19 1.62 -26.58
N GLU A 17 6.92 1.49 -26.20
CA GLU A 17 5.77 1.97 -26.97
C GLU A 17 5.55 3.50 -26.82
N ILE A 18 6.40 4.16 -26.03
CA ILE A 18 6.42 5.59 -25.82
C ILE A 18 7.79 6.15 -26.26
N ASP A 19 7.74 7.12 -27.17
CA ASP A 19 8.91 7.85 -27.64
C ASP A 19 9.51 8.72 -26.51
N ASP A 20 10.81 8.98 -26.61
CA ASP A 20 11.50 9.93 -25.73
C ASP A 20 10.82 11.31 -25.77
N GLU A 21 10.75 11.98 -24.63
CA GLU A 21 10.26 13.36 -24.52
C GLU A 21 8.90 13.62 -25.22
N SER A 22 7.95 12.69 -25.08
CA SER A 22 6.62 12.75 -25.70
C SER A 22 5.49 13.08 -24.72
N VAL A 23 5.72 12.89 -23.42
CA VAL A 23 4.73 13.05 -22.34
C VAL A 23 4.83 14.43 -21.69
N ASP A 24 3.68 15.02 -21.35
CA ASP A 24 3.58 16.37 -20.77
C ASP A 24 3.36 16.39 -19.24
N LEU A 25 2.86 15.30 -18.67
CA LEU A 25 2.71 15.10 -17.22
C LEU A 25 2.66 13.62 -16.90
N ILE A 26 3.27 13.23 -15.78
CA ILE A 26 3.08 11.89 -15.21
C ILE A 26 2.34 12.05 -13.88
N VAL A 27 1.24 11.32 -13.69
CA VAL A 27 0.51 11.25 -12.41
C VAL A 27 0.30 9.79 -12.09
N THR A 28 0.77 9.35 -10.92
CA THR A 28 0.69 7.94 -10.56
C THR A 28 0.74 7.70 -9.07
N SER A 29 0.53 6.44 -8.69
CA SER A 29 0.69 5.93 -7.34
C SER A 29 1.29 4.53 -7.46
N PRO A 30 2.54 4.31 -7.05
CA PRO A 30 3.16 3.00 -7.16
C PRO A 30 2.45 1.97 -6.26
N PRO A 31 2.57 0.67 -6.56
CA PRO A 31 2.06 -0.38 -5.69
C PRO A 31 2.75 -0.28 -4.33
N TYR A 32 1.98 -0.27 -3.25
CA TYR A 32 2.50 -0.06 -1.91
C TYR A 32 3.15 -1.35 -1.40
N TRP A 33 4.37 -1.64 -1.88
CA TRP A 33 5.22 -2.78 -1.52
C TRP A 33 4.42 -4.04 -1.15
N HIS A 34 4.35 -4.42 0.13
CA HIS A 34 3.70 -5.65 0.60
C HIS A 34 2.20 -5.57 0.90
N ILE A 35 1.56 -4.43 0.69
CA ILE A 35 0.16 -4.26 1.10
C ILE A 35 -0.80 -5.13 0.26
N LYS A 36 -0.54 -5.28 -1.05
CA LYS A 36 -1.53 -5.84 -1.98
C LYS A 36 -0.94 -6.78 -3.03
N ASP A 37 -1.46 -8.00 -3.05
CA ASP A 37 -1.32 -8.94 -4.17
C ASP A 37 -2.29 -8.55 -5.29
N TYR A 38 -1.76 -8.26 -6.47
CA TYR A 38 -2.53 -7.93 -7.68
C TYR A 38 -2.79 -9.18 -8.53
N GLY A 39 -2.39 -10.37 -8.09
CA GLY A 39 -2.77 -11.65 -8.68
C GLY A 39 -2.02 -11.98 -9.97
N ILE A 40 -0.83 -11.41 -10.17
CA ILE A 40 0.01 -11.67 -11.33
C ILE A 40 1.49 -11.82 -10.95
N LYS A 41 2.16 -12.81 -11.55
CA LYS A 41 3.59 -13.03 -11.34
C LYS A 41 4.39 -11.87 -11.97
N GLY A 42 5.39 -11.37 -11.23
CA GLY A 42 6.27 -10.31 -11.70
C GLY A 42 5.75 -8.89 -11.44
N GLN A 43 4.64 -8.74 -10.71
CA GLN A 43 4.21 -7.44 -10.19
C GLN A 43 5.31 -6.80 -9.33
N ILE A 44 5.32 -5.47 -9.30
CA ILE A 44 6.16 -4.71 -8.37
C ILE A 44 5.46 -4.68 -7.01
N GLY A 45 6.23 -4.86 -5.94
CA GLY A 45 5.77 -4.81 -4.56
C GLY A 45 5.60 -6.19 -3.93
N TYR A 46 4.40 -6.77 -4.01
CA TYR A 46 4.05 -7.97 -3.23
C TYR A 46 4.98 -9.15 -3.57
N GLY A 47 5.55 -9.75 -2.53
CA GLY A 47 6.50 -10.87 -2.65
C GLY A 47 7.96 -10.47 -2.89
N GLN A 48 8.27 -9.18 -3.08
CA GLN A 48 9.65 -8.68 -3.23
C GLN A 48 10.23 -8.26 -1.88
N SER A 49 11.54 -8.39 -1.70
CA SER A 49 12.24 -7.65 -0.63
C SER A 49 12.07 -6.12 -0.83
N LEU A 50 12.30 -5.35 0.23
CA LEU A 50 12.19 -3.89 0.15
C LEU A 50 13.15 -3.34 -0.91
N HIS A 51 14.37 -3.88 -0.96
CA HIS A 51 15.40 -3.43 -1.89
C HIS A 51 15.08 -3.78 -3.35
N GLU A 52 14.55 -4.99 -3.61
CA GLU A 52 14.10 -5.37 -4.96
C GLU A 52 12.97 -4.45 -5.44
N TYR A 53 11.99 -4.19 -4.59
CA TYR A 53 10.90 -3.27 -4.86
C TYR A 53 11.40 -1.85 -5.19
N LEU A 54 12.30 -1.30 -4.38
CA LEU A 54 12.85 0.03 -4.59
C LEU A 54 13.68 0.12 -5.87
N LYS A 55 14.44 -0.94 -6.21
CA LYS A 55 15.18 -1.04 -7.47
C LYS A 55 14.25 -1.08 -8.69
N ASP A 56 13.12 -1.77 -8.60
CA ASP A 56 12.14 -1.80 -9.67
C ASP A 56 11.41 -0.47 -9.85
N LEU A 57 11.09 0.24 -8.76
CA LEU A 57 10.60 1.61 -8.84
C LEU A 57 11.61 2.54 -9.53
N TYR A 58 12.89 2.45 -9.16
CA TYR A 58 13.96 3.24 -9.80
C TYR A 58 14.01 3.05 -11.32
N ARG A 59 13.76 1.83 -11.83
CA ARG A 59 13.66 1.56 -13.27
C ARG A 59 12.48 2.27 -13.91
N VAL A 60 11.32 2.21 -13.27
CA VAL A 60 10.12 2.93 -13.74
C VAL A 60 10.38 4.44 -13.76
N TRP A 61 11.01 4.99 -12.73
CA TRP A 61 11.35 6.42 -12.68
C TRP A 61 12.35 6.85 -13.75
N ASN A 62 13.31 5.99 -14.13
CA ASN A 62 14.20 6.25 -15.26
C ASN A 62 13.42 6.33 -16.58
N GLU A 63 12.51 5.38 -16.82
CA GLU A 63 11.66 5.44 -18.00
C GLU A 63 10.73 6.66 -17.98
N CYS A 64 10.21 7.05 -16.80
CA CYS A 64 9.47 8.30 -16.62
C CYS A 64 10.32 9.53 -16.99
N PHE A 65 11.60 9.57 -16.62
CA PHE A 65 12.51 10.67 -16.99
C PHE A 65 12.76 10.73 -18.50
N ARG A 66 12.96 9.56 -19.13
CA ARG A 66 13.15 9.43 -20.59
C ARG A 66 11.96 9.97 -21.37
N VAL A 67 10.75 9.53 -21.04
CA VAL A 67 9.53 9.87 -21.82
C VAL A 67 8.99 11.26 -21.52
N LEU A 68 9.30 11.85 -20.36
CA LEU A 68 8.81 13.16 -19.98
C LEU A 68 9.55 14.27 -20.74
N LYS A 69 8.81 15.26 -21.25
CA LYS A 69 9.39 16.45 -21.89
C LYS A 69 10.18 17.31 -20.89
N PRO A 70 11.24 18.00 -21.33
CA PRO A 70 11.92 19.01 -20.51
C PRO A 70 10.96 20.08 -19.97
N GLY A 71 11.15 20.48 -18.71
CA GLY A 71 10.32 21.47 -18.04
C GLY A 71 8.93 20.97 -17.58
N ARG A 72 8.59 19.71 -17.84
CA ARG A 72 7.35 19.07 -17.39
C ARG A 72 7.55 18.32 -16.07
N ARG A 73 6.46 17.77 -15.51
CA ARG A 73 6.42 17.26 -14.14
C ARG A 73 6.05 15.79 -14.02
N LEU A 74 6.59 15.17 -12.98
CA LEU A 74 6.23 13.86 -12.46
C LEU A 74 5.60 14.05 -11.07
N CYS A 75 4.38 13.55 -10.89
CA CYS A 75 3.65 13.63 -9.63
C CYS A 75 3.36 12.22 -9.10
N ILE A 76 3.81 11.92 -7.89
CA ILE A 76 3.73 10.58 -7.29
C ILE A 76 2.96 10.67 -5.98
N ASN A 77 1.81 10.00 -5.89
CA ASN A 77 1.11 9.78 -4.63
C ASN A 77 1.70 8.57 -3.90
N ILE A 78 2.19 8.75 -2.68
CA ILE A 78 2.77 7.68 -1.87
C ILE A 78 2.50 7.90 -0.38
N GLY A 79 2.13 6.83 0.31
CA GLY A 79 2.09 6.77 1.76
C GLY A 79 3.26 5.97 2.32
N ASP A 80 3.78 6.40 3.47
CA ASP A 80 4.75 5.62 4.22
C ASP A 80 4.10 4.36 4.80
N GLN A 81 4.89 3.30 4.97
CA GLN A 81 4.38 2.00 5.40
C GLN A 81 4.76 1.66 6.83
N PHE A 82 3.78 1.15 7.57
CA PHE A 82 4.02 0.55 8.88
C PHE A 82 4.55 -0.88 8.74
N ALA A 83 5.82 -1.07 9.08
CA ALA A 83 6.40 -2.37 9.33
C ALA A 83 5.92 -2.86 10.71
N ARG A 84 5.10 -3.91 10.74
CA ARG A 84 4.56 -4.52 11.97
C ARG A 84 5.64 -5.33 12.70
N SER A 85 5.71 -5.23 14.03
CA SER A 85 6.65 -6.02 14.84
C SER A 85 6.52 -7.53 14.59
N ALA A 86 5.29 -8.04 14.48
CA ALA A 86 5.03 -9.46 14.24
C ALA A 86 5.67 -10.01 12.95
N ILE A 87 6.05 -9.13 12.00
CA ILE A 87 6.69 -9.50 10.74
C ILE A 87 8.18 -9.15 10.76
N TYR A 88 8.56 -8.03 11.36
CA TYR A 88 9.90 -7.44 11.25
C TYR A 88 10.68 -7.36 12.58
N GLY A 89 10.15 -7.93 13.66
CA GLY A 89 10.75 -7.92 15.01
C GLY A 89 10.64 -6.59 15.75
N ARG A 90 10.27 -5.50 15.07
CA ARG A 90 10.08 -4.17 15.67
C ARG A 90 9.09 -3.32 14.89
N TYR A 91 8.49 -2.33 15.54
CA TYR A 91 7.73 -1.28 14.86
C TYR A 91 8.67 -0.30 14.17
N LYS A 92 8.41 -0.05 12.88
CA LYS A 92 9.14 0.96 12.11
C LYS A 92 8.23 1.51 11.03
N ILE A 93 8.34 2.81 10.77
CA ILE A 93 7.78 3.42 9.55
C ILE A 93 8.86 3.33 8.47
N ILE A 94 8.51 2.76 7.31
CA ILE A 94 9.36 2.73 6.13
C ILE A 94 9.09 4.02 5.36
N PRO A 95 10.07 4.95 5.29
CA PRO A 95 9.88 6.27 4.70
C PRO A 95 9.99 6.21 3.18
N LEU A 96 9.02 5.56 2.53
CA LEU A 96 9.01 5.37 1.07
C LEU A 96 9.07 6.70 0.32
N HIS A 97 8.40 7.73 0.83
CA HIS A 97 8.43 9.05 0.21
C HIS A 97 9.87 9.60 0.11
N ALA A 98 10.68 9.46 1.16
CA ALA A 98 12.04 9.99 1.22
C ALA A 98 12.98 9.26 0.26
N GLU A 99 12.83 7.94 0.15
CA GLU A 99 13.62 7.17 -0.80
C GLU A 99 13.24 7.50 -2.25
N ILE A 100 11.95 7.67 -2.55
CA ILE A 100 11.52 8.09 -3.89
C ILE A 100 12.06 9.48 -4.24
N VAL A 101 12.09 10.42 -3.28
CA VAL A 101 12.74 11.73 -3.49
C VAL A 101 14.22 11.55 -3.84
N ALA A 102 14.96 10.75 -3.08
CA ALA A 102 16.38 10.48 -3.35
C ALA A 102 16.59 9.81 -4.72
N GLN A 103 15.75 8.83 -5.09
CA GLN A 103 15.78 8.17 -6.39
C GLN A 103 15.57 9.16 -7.54
N CYS A 104 14.56 10.01 -7.45
CA CYS A 104 14.25 10.96 -8.51
C CYS A 104 15.32 12.03 -8.67
N GLU A 105 15.90 12.52 -7.56
CA GLU A 105 17.05 13.45 -7.58
C GLU A 105 18.28 12.80 -8.23
N ASP A 106 18.59 11.54 -7.87
CA ASP A 106 19.69 10.77 -8.47
C ASP A 106 19.53 10.57 -9.99
N ILE A 107 18.30 10.34 -10.46
CA ILE A 107 17.98 10.21 -11.89
C ILE A 107 18.13 11.56 -12.64
N GLY A 108 18.02 12.68 -11.94
CA GLY A 108 18.16 14.03 -12.51
C GLY A 108 16.88 14.86 -12.56
N PHE A 109 15.83 14.47 -11.83
CA PHE A 109 14.69 15.35 -11.59
C PHE A 109 15.01 16.40 -10.52
N ASP A 110 14.45 17.61 -10.66
CA ASP A 110 14.41 18.62 -9.58
C ASP A 110 13.21 18.32 -8.66
N TYR A 111 13.42 18.12 -7.36
CA TYR A 111 12.34 18.08 -6.38
C TYR A 111 11.74 19.48 -6.18
N MET A 112 10.42 19.59 -6.38
CA MET A 112 9.67 20.85 -6.32
C MET A 112 8.86 21.00 -5.03
N GLY A 113 8.99 20.06 -4.09
CA GLY A 113 8.18 19.97 -2.88
C GLY A 113 7.10 18.88 -2.94
N SER A 114 6.29 18.82 -1.89
CA SER A 114 5.19 17.86 -1.75
C SER A 114 3.93 18.52 -1.25
N ILE A 115 2.78 18.00 -1.68
CA ILE A 115 1.48 18.30 -1.09
C ILE A 115 1.15 17.20 -0.09
N ILE A 116 0.72 17.59 1.11
CA ILE A 116 0.22 16.65 2.12
C ILE A 116 -1.28 16.44 1.86
N TRP A 117 -1.64 15.25 1.40
CA TRP A 117 -3.04 14.88 1.21
C TRP A 117 -3.56 14.17 2.46
N GLN A 118 -4.38 14.86 3.24
CA GLN A 118 -5.06 14.28 4.39
C GLN A 118 -6.35 13.60 3.95
N LYS A 119 -6.44 12.29 4.19
CA LYS A 119 -7.65 11.51 3.91
C LYS A 119 -8.64 11.76 5.04
N LYS A 120 -9.88 12.15 4.72
CA LYS A 120 -10.96 12.13 5.73
C LYS A 120 -11.14 10.68 6.22
N THR A 121 -10.61 10.35 7.39
CA THR A 121 -10.73 9.03 8.01
C THR A 121 -12.11 8.88 8.64
N THR A 122 -12.92 7.97 8.11
CA THR A 122 -13.75 7.14 8.99
C THR A 122 -12.78 6.20 9.70
N MET A 123 -12.93 6.01 11.01
CA MET A 123 -11.99 5.34 11.95
C MET A 123 -11.65 3.86 11.67
N ASN A 124 -11.77 3.39 10.42
CA ASN A 124 -11.53 2.01 9.99
C ASN A 124 -10.62 1.98 8.74
N THR A 125 -9.39 2.49 8.85
CA THR A 125 -8.39 2.23 7.82
C THR A 125 -7.85 0.81 7.97
N SER A 126 -7.96 0.03 6.89
CA SER A 126 -7.30 -1.27 6.70
C SER A 126 -5.78 -1.04 6.59
N GLY A 127 -5.14 -0.59 7.67
CA GLY A 127 -3.77 -0.09 7.63
C GLY A 127 -3.13 0.21 8.98
N GLY A 128 -3.92 0.34 10.06
CA GLY A 128 -3.38 0.38 11.42
C GLY A 128 -3.12 1.77 11.98
N ALA A 129 -4.00 2.72 11.72
CA ALA A 129 -3.92 4.06 12.32
C ALA A 129 -5.01 4.20 13.42
N ASN A 130 -4.88 3.41 14.49
CA ASN A 130 -5.40 3.83 15.79
C ASN A 130 -4.19 4.37 16.56
N VAL A 131 -4.35 5.38 17.41
CA VAL A 131 -3.28 5.83 18.32
C VAL A 131 -2.77 4.60 19.09
N MET A 132 -1.57 4.13 18.74
CA MET A 132 -0.94 2.99 19.40
C MET A 132 -0.18 3.52 20.60
N GLY A 133 -0.34 2.87 21.75
CA GLY A 133 0.27 3.32 23.00
C GLY A 133 -0.60 2.94 24.19
N SER A 134 -0.09 3.17 25.38
CA SER A 134 -0.77 2.81 26.63
C SER A 134 -1.76 3.91 27.03
N TYR A 135 -2.88 4.11 26.33
CA TYR A 135 -3.87 5.11 26.77
C TYR A 135 -4.33 4.86 28.23
N PRO A 136 -4.35 5.86 29.13
CA PRO A 136 -4.04 7.30 28.92
C PRO A 136 -2.57 7.70 29.20
N TYR A 137 -1.68 6.75 29.48
CA TYR A 137 -0.26 6.94 29.79
C TYR A 137 0.60 7.25 28.54
N PRO A 138 1.37 8.36 28.53
CA PRO A 138 1.86 8.97 27.28
C PRO A 138 3.17 8.45 26.64
N PRO A 139 4.14 7.78 27.30
CA PRO A 139 5.53 7.80 26.83
C PRO A 139 5.81 7.07 25.50
N ASN A 140 4.88 6.26 25.00
CA ASN A 140 5.06 5.44 23.78
C ASN A 140 3.91 5.61 22.77
N GLY A 141 3.20 6.74 22.81
CA GLY A 141 2.16 7.06 21.85
C GLY A 141 2.73 7.24 20.44
N MET A 142 2.31 6.42 19.48
CA MET A 142 2.60 6.61 18.07
C MET A 142 1.58 7.55 17.42
N ILE A 143 2.08 8.41 16.53
CA ILE A 143 1.27 9.34 15.77
C ILE A 143 0.48 8.57 14.71
N GLU A 144 -0.79 8.92 14.56
CA GLU A 144 -1.64 8.45 13.48
C GLU A 144 -1.16 9.06 12.15
N ILE A 145 -0.86 8.22 11.15
CA ILE A 145 -0.56 8.70 9.79
C ILE A 145 -1.84 8.62 8.99
N ASP A 146 -2.56 9.74 8.93
CA ASP A 146 -3.83 9.92 8.21
C ASP A 146 -3.65 10.66 6.87
N TYR A 147 -2.41 10.81 6.44
CA TYR A 147 -2.03 11.53 5.23
C TYR A 147 -1.13 10.71 4.31
N GLU A 148 -1.09 11.12 3.05
CA GLU A 148 -0.13 10.66 2.04
C GLU A 148 0.59 11.86 1.42
N PHE A 149 1.75 11.60 0.82
CA PHE A 149 2.52 12.60 0.10
C PHE A 149 2.19 12.56 -1.38
N ILE A 150 1.91 13.71 -1.96
CA ILE A 150 1.95 13.91 -3.40
C ILE A 150 3.27 14.61 -3.71
N LEU A 151 4.27 13.83 -4.09
CA LEU A 151 5.60 14.33 -4.45
C LEU A 151 5.56 14.96 -5.84
N ILE A 152 6.19 16.12 -6.00
CA ILE A 152 6.22 16.85 -7.26
C ILE A 152 7.67 17.00 -7.70
N PHE A 153 7.97 16.49 -8.88
CA PHE A 153 9.28 16.56 -9.51
C PHE A 153 9.17 17.27 -10.85
N LYS A 154 10.24 17.95 -11.26
CA LYS A 154 10.34 18.60 -12.58
C LYS A 154 11.55 18.05 -13.32
N LYS A 155 11.37 17.66 -14.58
CA LYS A 155 12.52 17.41 -15.46
C LYS A 155 13.16 18.75 -15.81
N PRO A 156 14.48 18.95 -15.62
CA PRO A 156 15.16 20.18 -15.99
C PRO A 156 14.93 20.56 -17.46
N GLY A 157 15.09 21.86 -17.76
CA GLY A 157 14.86 22.41 -19.10
C GLY A 157 13.60 23.26 -19.23
N LYS A 158 13.32 23.70 -20.47
CA LYS A 158 12.26 24.66 -20.79
C LYS A 158 11.04 23.96 -21.37
N SER A 159 9.86 24.29 -20.88
CA SER A 159 8.59 23.84 -21.46
C SER A 159 8.30 24.57 -22.78
N SER A 160 7.66 23.87 -23.72
CA SER A 160 7.11 24.49 -24.93
C SER A 160 6.03 25.54 -24.57
N LYS A 161 5.90 26.57 -25.41
CA LYS A 161 4.88 27.60 -25.22
C LYS A 161 3.56 27.15 -25.87
N ALA A 162 2.51 27.02 -25.07
CA ALA A 162 1.16 26.84 -25.58
C ALA A 162 0.63 28.12 -26.27
N SER A 163 -0.22 27.96 -27.27
CA SER A 163 -0.91 29.07 -27.94
C SER A 163 -1.88 29.78 -26.99
N ALA A 164 -2.27 31.02 -27.33
CA ALA A 164 -3.22 31.79 -26.52
C ALA A 164 -4.55 31.06 -26.32
N ASP A 165 -5.08 30.44 -27.39
CA ASP A 165 -6.35 29.71 -27.34
C ASP A 165 -6.29 28.48 -26.42
N ILE A 166 -5.17 27.75 -26.45
CA ILE A 166 -4.96 26.58 -25.58
C ILE A 166 -4.82 27.02 -24.13
N LYS A 167 -4.15 28.14 -23.87
CA LYS A 167 -4.04 28.72 -22.52
C LYS A 167 -5.40 29.12 -21.98
N GLU A 168 -6.23 29.80 -22.77
CA GLU A 168 -7.58 30.21 -22.32
C GLU A 168 -8.46 28.98 -22.04
N LYS A 169 -8.40 27.94 -22.86
CA LYS A 169 -9.11 26.66 -22.62
C LYS A 169 -8.63 25.90 -21.38
N SER A 170 -7.47 26.22 -20.86
CA SER A 170 -6.86 25.53 -19.70
C SER A 170 -6.86 26.39 -18.45
N LYS A 171 -7.54 27.53 -18.48
CA LYS A 171 -7.59 28.49 -17.39
C LYS A 171 -8.23 27.88 -16.15
N LEU A 172 -7.58 28.10 -15.02
CA LEU A 172 -8.13 27.82 -13.70
C LEU A 172 -8.93 29.04 -13.22
N THR A 173 -10.00 28.79 -12.46
CA THR A 173 -10.63 29.87 -11.70
C THR A 173 -9.69 30.35 -10.58
N LYS A 174 -9.99 31.51 -9.98
CA LYS A 174 -9.19 32.01 -8.85
C LYS A 174 -9.28 31.09 -7.64
N GLU A 175 -10.44 30.47 -7.45
CA GLU A 175 -10.74 29.52 -6.38
C GLU A 175 -9.94 28.24 -6.57
N GLU A 176 -9.97 27.67 -7.78
CA GLU A 176 -9.17 26.51 -8.14
C GLU A 176 -7.67 26.78 -7.99
N TRP A 177 -7.20 27.96 -8.41
CA TRP A 177 -5.80 28.33 -8.23
C TRP A 177 -5.39 28.34 -6.76
N LYS A 178 -6.19 28.97 -5.90
CA LYS A 178 -5.92 29.02 -4.46
C LYS A 178 -5.98 27.64 -3.81
N GLU A 179 -6.93 26.82 -4.22
CA GLU A 179 -7.13 25.49 -3.65
C GLU A 179 -6.05 24.50 -4.11
N TYR A 180 -5.71 24.51 -5.39
CA TYR A 180 -4.81 23.52 -5.98
C TYR A 180 -3.35 23.82 -5.66
N PHE A 181 -2.94 25.09 -5.63
CA PHE A 181 -1.58 25.51 -5.28
C PHE A 181 -1.37 25.71 -3.78
N TYR A 182 -2.13 24.99 -2.95
CA TYR A 182 -1.96 24.94 -1.49
C TYR A 182 -1.24 23.65 -1.07
N GLY A 183 -0.37 23.74 -0.06
CA GLY A 183 0.47 22.62 0.38
C GLY A 183 -0.26 21.49 1.10
N HIS A 184 -1.55 21.66 1.42
CA HIS A 184 -2.35 20.66 2.13
C HIS A 184 -3.70 20.44 1.43
N TRP A 185 -4.01 19.22 1.05
CA TRP A 185 -5.27 18.87 0.39
C TRP A 185 -6.15 18.03 1.30
N TYR A 186 -7.45 18.32 1.32
CA TYR A 186 -8.42 17.71 2.23
C TYR A 186 -9.61 17.15 1.45
N PHE A 187 -9.55 15.87 1.09
CA PHE A 187 -10.67 15.15 0.48
C PHE A 187 -10.62 13.65 0.80
N GLY A 188 -11.78 13.01 0.77
CA GLY A 188 -11.92 11.59 1.09
C GLY A 188 -11.21 10.68 0.09
N GLY A 189 -10.74 9.52 0.56
CA GLY A 189 -10.26 8.45 -0.33
C GLY A 189 -11.39 7.86 -1.18
N ALA A 190 -11.03 7.14 -2.24
CA ALA A 190 -11.99 6.40 -3.04
C ALA A 190 -12.44 5.11 -2.31
N LYS A 191 -13.73 4.75 -2.45
CA LYS A 191 -14.23 3.45 -1.99
C LYS A 191 -13.59 2.35 -2.84
N GLN A 192 -12.86 1.43 -2.21
CA GLN A 192 -12.31 0.28 -2.90
C GLN A 192 -13.45 -0.69 -3.25
N ILE A 193 -13.60 -1.01 -4.54
CA ILE A 193 -14.46 -2.08 -5.02
C ILE A 193 -13.52 -3.21 -5.46
N GLY A 194 -13.62 -4.38 -4.82
CA GLY A 194 -12.78 -5.55 -5.13
C GLY A 194 -11.28 -5.35 -4.86
N HIS A 195 -10.43 -5.79 -5.79
CA HIS A 195 -8.96 -5.75 -5.68
C HIS A 195 -8.34 -4.42 -6.17
N GLU A 196 -9.12 -3.36 -6.33
CA GLU A 196 -8.64 -2.08 -6.86
C GLU A 196 -8.07 -1.19 -5.74
N ALA A 197 -6.76 -0.90 -5.78
CA ALA A 197 -6.20 0.19 -5.00
C ALA A 197 -6.25 1.45 -5.88
N MET A 198 -6.97 2.48 -5.44
CA MET A 198 -7.18 3.69 -6.25
C MET A 198 -7.09 4.95 -5.37
N PHE A 199 -6.39 5.97 -5.84
CA PHE A 199 -6.62 7.34 -5.39
C PHE A 199 -7.95 7.87 -5.97
N PRO A 200 -8.62 8.81 -5.28
CA PRO A 200 -9.86 9.42 -5.77
C PRO A 200 -9.60 10.27 -7.01
N GLU A 201 -10.64 10.41 -7.85
CA GLU A 201 -10.62 11.18 -9.10
C GLU A 201 -10.16 12.63 -8.93
N GLU A 202 -10.40 13.21 -7.76
CA GLU A 202 -10.01 14.57 -7.44
C GLU A 202 -8.49 14.78 -7.49
N LEU A 203 -7.69 13.81 -7.03
CA LEU A 203 -6.24 13.90 -7.00
C LEU A 203 -5.62 14.11 -8.41
N PRO A 204 -5.84 13.21 -9.39
CA PRO A 204 -5.30 13.40 -10.73
C PRO A 204 -5.97 14.58 -11.43
N ARG A 205 -7.27 14.86 -11.19
CA ARG A 205 -7.95 16.03 -11.79
C ARG A 205 -7.21 17.32 -11.46
N ARG A 206 -6.86 17.54 -10.18
CA ARG A 206 -6.10 18.73 -9.75
C ARG A 206 -4.75 18.80 -10.44
N LEU A 207 -3.96 17.74 -10.36
CA LEU A 207 -2.59 17.70 -10.92
C LEU A 207 -2.58 17.91 -12.43
N ILE A 208 -3.51 17.29 -13.16
CA ILE A 208 -3.65 17.47 -14.61
C ILE A 208 -4.00 18.92 -14.91
N LYS A 209 -4.96 19.54 -14.21
CA LYS A 209 -5.31 20.94 -14.42
C LYS A 209 -4.17 21.91 -14.05
N MET A 210 -3.37 21.61 -13.03
CA MET A 210 -2.24 22.44 -12.59
C MET A 210 -1.08 22.45 -13.60
N TYR A 211 -0.78 21.30 -14.22
CA TYR A 211 0.50 21.09 -14.89
C TYR A 211 0.43 20.75 -16.38
N THR A 212 -0.77 20.75 -16.96
CA THR A 212 -0.96 20.53 -18.40
C THR A 212 -1.92 21.55 -19.00
N PHE A 213 -1.86 21.67 -20.33
CA PHE A 213 -2.86 22.33 -21.14
C PHE A 213 -3.80 21.33 -21.83
N VAL A 214 -4.95 21.78 -22.33
CA VAL A 214 -5.82 20.98 -23.20
C VAL A 214 -5.02 20.45 -24.40
N GLY A 215 -5.14 19.14 -24.67
CA GLY A 215 -4.41 18.44 -25.73
C GLY A 215 -3.05 17.85 -25.32
N ASP A 216 -2.50 18.22 -24.15
CA ASP A 216 -1.29 17.60 -23.61
C ASP A 216 -1.53 16.11 -23.28
N THR A 217 -0.44 15.33 -23.22
CA THR A 217 -0.48 13.88 -22.94
C THR A 217 -0.09 13.58 -21.49
N VAL A 218 -0.94 12.83 -20.78
CA VAL A 218 -0.73 12.40 -19.39
C VAL A 218 -0.41 10.92 -19.34
N LEU A 219 0.64 10.53 -18.61
CA LEU A 219 1.03 9.14 -18.41
C LEU A 219 0.75 8.67 -16.97
N ASP A 220 0.30 7.42 -16.84
CA ASP A 220 0.28 6.67 -15.59
C ASP A 220 0.98 5.31 -15.76
N PRO A 221 2.22 5.11 -15.24
CA PRO A 221 2.94 3.83 -15.31
C PRO A 221 2.35 2.72 -14.43
N PHE A 222 1.36 3.04 -13.58
CA PHE A 222 0.66 2.11 -12.68
C PHE A 222 -0.85 2.34 -12.77
N LEU A 223 -1.40 2.18 -13.98
CA LEU A 223 -2.74 2.61 -14.36
C LEU A 223 -3.86 2.02 -13.47
N GLY A 224 -3.71 0.75 -13.03
CA GLY A 224 -4.68 0.08 -12.19
C GLY A 224 -6.08 0.11 -12.81
N SER A 225 -7.02 0.69 -12.08
CA SER A 225 -8.42 0.82 -12.54
C SER A 225 -8.66 1.88 -13.61
N GLY A 226 -7.65 2.68 -14.00
CA GLY A 226 -7.77 3.67 -15.08
C GLY A 226 -8.18 5.09 -14.66
N THR A 227 -8.06 5.46 -13.37
CA THR A 227 -8.52 6.76 -12.85
C THR A 227 -7.84 7.95 -13.54
N THR A 228 -6.51 7.90 -13.73
CA THR A 228 -5.74 8.97 -14.39
C THR A 228 -6.14 9.13 -15.85
N ALA A 229 -6.30 8.03 -16.58
CA ALA A 229 -6.74 8.05 -17.97
C ALA A 229 -8.14 8.63 -18.12
N LYS A 230 -9.09 8.19 -17.28
CA LYS A 230 -10.46 8.72 -17.23
C LYS A 230 -10.45 10.23 -17.02
N MET A 231 -9.73 10.71 -16.00
CA MET A 231 -9.70 12.14 -15.68
C MET A 231 -9.04 12.96 -16.78
N SER A 232 -7.98 12.46 -17.40
CA SER A 232 -7.32 13.13 -18.53
C SER A 232 -8.29 13.36 -19.68
N LEU A 233 -9.02 12.32 -20.11
CA LEU A 233 -10.00 12.42 -21.19
C LEU A 233 -11.14 13.39 -20.83
N GLU A 234 -11.66 13.33 -19.60
CA GLU A 234 -12.77 14.16 -19.14
C GLU A 234 -12.45 15.66 -19.23
N ILE A 235 -11.22 16.07 -18.92
CA ILE A 235 -10.78 17.47 -18.95
C ILE A 235 -9.97 17.85 -20.20
N GLY A 236 -10.06 17.04 -21.26
CA GLY A 236 -9.56 17.41 -22.58
C GLY A 236 -8.07 17.15 -22.83
N ARG A 237 -7.46 16.21 -22.11
CA ARG A 237 -6.08 15.73 -22.34
C ARG A 237 -6.12 14.34 -23.00
N ASN A 238 -4.98 13.94 -23.54
CA ASN A 238 -4.75 12.56 -23.98
C ASN A 238 -4.14 11.75 -22.83
N ALA A 239 -4.24 10.43 -22.91
CA ALA A 239 -3.73 9.55 -21.88
C ALA A 239 -2.93 8.37 -22.43
N ILE A 240 -1.86 8.03 -21.73
CA ILE A 240 -1.18 6.74 -21.87
C ILE A 240 -1.17 6.07 -20.49
N GLY A 241 -1.41 4.76 -20.42
CA GLY A 241 -1.32 4.06 -19.15
C GLY A 241 -0.80 2.65 -19.29
N TYR A 242 0.04 2.24 -18.35
CA TYR A 242 0.57 0.88 -18.24
C TYR A 242 -0.12 0.11 -17.13
N GLU A 243 -0.55 -1.11 -17.44
CA GLU A 243 -1.06 -2.05 -16.46
C GLU A 243 -0.51 -3.43 -16.75
N ILE A 244 0.10 -4.09 -15.75
CA ILE A 244 0.74 -5.40 -15.96
C ILE A 244 -0.32 -6.52 -15.98
N ASN A 245 -1.41 -6.37 -15.23
CA ASN A 245 -2.44 -7.39 -15.11
C ASN A 245 -3.58 -7.15 -16.11
N ASP A 246 -3.63 -8.01 -17.13
CA ASP A 246 -4.64 -7.97 -18.19
C ASP A 246 -6.10 -8.04 -17.70
N LYS A 247 -6.34 -8.60 -16.51
CA LYS A 247 -7.68 -8.66 -15.88
C LYS A 247 -8.25 -7.26 -15.56
N PHE A 248 -7.40 -6.25 -15.42
CA PHE A 248 -7.84 -4.87 -15.22
C PHE A 248 -8.35 -4.23 -16.51
N LEU A 249 -8.08 -4.79 -17.69
CA LEU A 249 -8.49 -4.19 -18.96
C LEU A 249 -10.00 -3.95 -19.02
N THR A 250 -10.81 -4.94 -18.64
CA THR A 250 -12.27 -4.79 -18.60
C THR A 250 -12.73 -3.71 -17.60
N VAL A 251 -12.01 -3.55 -16.48
CA VAL A 251 -12.30 -2.49 -15.50
C VAL A 251 -11.98 -1.12 -16.09
N ILE A 252 -10.82 -0.98 -16.73
CA ILE A 252 -10.36 0.25 -17.37
C ILE A 252 -11.33 0.64 -18.49
N GLU A 253 -11.68 -0.30 -19.37
CA GLU A 253 -12.65 -0.08 -20.46
C GLU A 253 -13.98 0.39 -19.90
N ASN A 254 -14.59 -0.32 -18.94
CA ASN A 254 -15.85 0.10 -18.34
C ASN A 254 -15.77 1.50 -17.70
N LYS A 255 -14.64 1.83 -17.05
CA LYS A 255 -14.43 3.14 -16.42
C LYS A 255 -14.34 4.27 -17.44
N ILE A 256 -13.73 4.02 -18.59
CA ILE A 256 -13.59 4.98 -19.68
C ILE A 256 -14.87 5.05 -20.55
N GLU A 257 -15.51 3.91 -20.83
CA GLU A 257 -16.66 3.76 -21.73
C GLU A 257 -18.01 4.11 -21.10
N SER A 258 -18.19 3.93 -19.80
CA SER A 258 -19.42 4.34 -19.08
C SER A 258 -19.82 5.81 -19.33
N LYS A 259 -18.88 6.61 -19.86
CA LYS A 259 -19.05 8.03 -20.19
C LYS A 259 -19.13 8.34 -21.70
N LYS A 260 -18.89 7.37 -22.62
CA LYS A 260 -19.15 7.55 -24.07
C LYS A 260 -20.59 8.01 -24.31
N ASN A 261 -21.54 7.47 -23.53
CA ASN A 261 -22.96 7.80 -23.63
C ASN A 261 -23.35 9.14 -22.98
N LEU A 262 -22.55 9.69 -22.05
CA LEU A 262 -22.88 10.94 -21.34
C LEU A 262 -22.30 12.21 -21.98
N PHE A 263 -21.24 12.10 -22.78
CA PHE A 263 -20.45 13.28 -23.20
C PHE A 263 -20.41 13.57 -24.71
N GLN A 264 -21.21 12.88 -25.55
CA GLN A 264 -21.34 13.17 -27.00
C GLN A 264 -20.00 13.42 -27.73
N SER A 265 -18.91 12.79 -27.30
CA SER A 265 -17.59 13.13 -27.80
C SER A 265 -16.76 11.88 -28.00
N ASN A 266 -16.59 11.53 -29.28
CA ASN A 266 -15.77 10.42 -29.72
C ASN A 266 -14.33 10.65 -29.28
N PHE A 267 -13.74 9.65 -28.64
CA PHE A 267 -12.30 9.56 -28.38
C PHE A 267 -11.82 8.20 -28.85
N ASN A 268 -10.57 8.16 -29.33
CA ASN A 268 -9.96 6.95 -29.84
C ASN A 268 -9.36 6.15 -28.68
N VAL A 269 -9.61 4.85 -28.65
CA VAL A 269 -9.04 3.93 -27.66
C VAL A 269 -8.12 2.98 -28.42
N GLU A 270 -6.84 2.99 -28.06
CA GLU A 270 -5.84 2.05 -28.55
C GLU A 270 -5.43 1.12 -27.41
N ILE A 271 -5.47 -0.19 -27.64
CA ILE A 271 -5.06 -1.20 -26.65
C ILE A 271 -3.91 -1.99 -27.24
N ILE A 272 -2.78 -1.99 -26.54
CA ILE A 272 -1.57 -2.75 -26.90
C ILE A 272 -1.34 -3.80 -25.83
N LYS A 273 -1.22 -5.07 -26.21
CA LYS A 273 -0.83 -6.15 -25.31
C LYS A 273 0.59 -6.59 -25.65
N ARG A 274 1.52 -6.46 -24.70
CA ARG A 274 2.91 -6.84 -24.91
C ARG A 274 3.09 -8.35 -24.69
N GLU A 275 3.45 -9.08 -25.73
CA GLU A 275 3.67 -10.54 -25.63
C GLU A 275 5.06 -10.92 -25.11
N HIS A 276 6.07 -10.07 -25.32
CA HIS A 276 7.46 -10.35 -24.97
C HIS A 276 7.79 -9.90 -23.55
N LYS A 277 8.54 -10.74 -22.82
CA LYS A 277 9.11 -10.36 -21.53
C LYS A 277 10.14 -9.25 -21.72
N ILE A 278 10.12 -8.27 -20.82
CA ILE A 278 11.14 -7.23 -20.81
C ILE A 278 12.47 -7.80 -20.30
N ASN A 279 13.58 -7.32 -20.88
CA ASN A 279 14.87 -7.46 -20.22
C ASN A 279 14.96 -6.37 -19.16
N VAL A 280 15.27 -6.75 -17.92
CA VAL A 280 15.35 -5.84 -16.79
C VAL A 280 16.78 -5.34 -16.72
N ASP A 281 16.99 -4.07 -17.06
CA ASP A 281 18.33 -3.49 -17.07
C ASP A 281 19.00 -3.56 -15.70
N GLU A 282 20.31 -3.75 -15.71
CA GLU A 282 21.15 -3.49 -14.55
C GLU A 282 21.13 -2.00 -14.26
N ILE A 283 20.98 -1.66 -12.98
CA ILE A 283 20.95 -0.28 -12.50
C ILE A 283 22.06 -0.08 -11.49
N ASN A 284 22.68 1.09 -11.52
CA ASN A 284 23.67 1.50 -10.52
C ASN A 284 23.00 2.28 -9.38
N TYR A 285 21.97 1.68 -8.77
CA TYR A 285 21.25 2.27 -7.65
C TYR A 285 21.19 1.28 -6.48
N THR A 286 21.51 1.80 -5.30
CA THR A 286 21.46 1.07 -4.03
C THR A 286 20.54 1.82 -3.07
N PRO A 287 19.45 1.18 -2.60
CA PRO A 287 18.54 1.81 -1.65
C PRO A 287 19.23 2.29 -0.38
N THR A 288 18.89 3.50 0.07
CA THR A 288 19.44 4.08 1.30
C THR A 288 18.72 3.60 2.56
N ILE A 289 17.42 3.29 2.43
CA ILE A 289 16.65 2.65 3.50
C ILE A 289 17.28 1.28 3.82
N LYS A 290 17.58 1.05 5.11
CA LYS A 290 17.98 -0.27 5.62
C LYS A 290 16.96 -1.32 5.22
N ASP A 291 17.43 -2.38 4.58
CA ASP A 291 16.60 -3.50 4.15
C ASP A 291 15.77 -4.03 5.33
N ALA A 292 14.47 -4.18 5.09
CA ALA A 292 13.54 -4.71 6.07
C ALA A 292 13.34 -6.19 5.72
N LYS A 293 14.18 -7.05 6.26
CA LYS A 293 14.02 -8.49 6.07
C LYS A 293 12.90 -9.00 6.99
N PRO A 294 11.81 -9.54 6.43
CA PRO A 294 10.77 -10.13 7.26
C PRO A 294 11.35 -11.34 8.00
N LEU A 295 11.14 -11.40 9.32
CA LEU A 295 11.45 -12.57 10.14
C LEU A 295 10.43 -13.69 9.89
N ILE A 296 9.21 -13.33 9.47
CA ILE A 296 8.17 -14.26 9.05
C ILE A 296 7.59 -13.81 7.71
N ASN A 297 7.35 -14.76 6.81
CA ASN A 297 6.71 -14.48 5.53
C ASN A 297 5.39 -13.70 5.72
N PRO A 298 5.26 -12.46 5.19
CA PRO A 298 4.05 -11.63 5.32
C PRO A 298 2.76 -12.31 4.83
N GLN A 299 2.85 -13.26 3.89
CA GLN A 299 1.71 -14.03 3.38
C GLN A 299 1.03 -14.89 4.43
N LYS A 300 1.73 -15.16 5.55
CA LYS A 300 1.16 -15.87 6.70
C LYS A 300 0.22 -15.01 7.55
N PHE A 301 0.07 -13.74 7.24
CA PHE A 301 -0.85 -12.82 7.91
C PHE A 301 -1.94 -12.35 6.95
N ASN A 302 -3.17 -12.27 7.43
CA ASN A 302 -4.30 -11.82 6.62
C ASN A 302 -4.26 -10.29 6.45
N SER A 303 -4.19 -9.82 5.21
CA SER A 303 -4.18 -8.37 4.89
C SER A 303 -5.54 -7.71 5.14
N ASN A 304 -6.63 -8.45 4.96
CA ASN A 304 -8.01 -7.93 4.91
C ASN A 304 -8.86 -8.27 6.14
N SER A 305 -8.42 -9.18 7.01
CA SER A 305 -9.17 -9.64 8.17
C SER A 305 -8.24 -9.87 9.36
N LYS A 306 -8.70 -9.55 10.57
CA LYS A 306 -7.99 -9.89 11.81
C LYS A 306 -8.31 -11.31 12.32
N LEU A 307 -9.22 -12.01 11.65
CA LEU A 307 -9.65 -13.36 12.01
C LEU A 307 -8.83 -14.42 11.27
N TYR A 308 -8.49 -15.47 11.99
CA TYR A 308 -7.77 -16.65 11.51
C TYR A 308 -8.51 -17.90 11.94
N LYS A 309 -8.49 -18.96 11.14
CA LYS A 309 -9.10 -20.25 11.51
C LYS A 309 -8.04 -21.19 12.05
N VAL A 310 -8.27 -21.76 13.23
CA VAL A 310 -7.37 -22.78 13.79
C VAL A 310 -7.57 -24.11 13.05
N VAL A 311 -6.51 -24.63 12.43
CA VAL A 311 -6.55 -25.85 11.62
C VAL A 311 -6.06 -27.09 12.37
N SER A 312 -5.03 -26.95 13.21
CA SER A 312 -4.44 -28.07 13.96
C SER A 312 -3.84 -27.60 15.29
N ILE A 313 -3.55 -28.58 16.15
CA ILE A 313 -2.78 -28.40 17.39
C ILE A 313 -1.37 -28.88 17.10
N ILE A 314 -0.36 -28.08 17.44
CA ILE A 314 1.05 -28.46 17.32
C ILE A 314 1.51 -29.12 18.62
N ASP A 315 1.22 -28.47 19.75
CA ASP A 315 1.48 -28.97 21.10
C ASP A 315 0.46 -28.34 22.08
N GLU A 316 0.59 -28.62 23.37
CA GLU A 316 -0.32 -28.15 24.42
C GLU A 316 -0.45 -26.62 24.55
N GLN A 317 0.47 -25.86 23.97
CA GLN A 317 0.54 -24.40 24.04
C GLN A 317 0.66 -23.72 22.68
N THR A 318 0.60 -24.48 21.59
CA THR A 318 0.83 -23.99 20.24
C THR A 318 -0.21 -24.55 19.27
N VAL A 319 -0.86 -23.67 18.52
CA VAL A 319 -1.83 -24.02 17.49
C VAL A 319 -1.35 -23.56 16.11
N GLN A 320 -1.80 -24.23 15.06
CA GLN A 320 -1.58 -23.78 13.68
C GLN A 320 -2.87 -23.17 13.12
N ILE A 321 -2.73 -22.05 12.41
CA ILE A 321 -3.85 -21.40 11.71
C ILE A 321 -3.84 -21.69 10.21
N ASP A 322 -4.90 -21.31 9.53
CA ASP A 322 -5.17 -21.53 8.11
C ASP A 322 -4.13 -20.95 7.15
N THR A 323 -3.37 -19.95 7.59
CA THR A 323 -2.22 -19.41 6.84
C THR A 323 -0.94 -20.25 6.98
N GLY A 324 -0.99 -21.32 7.78
CA GLY A 324 0.15 -22.16 8.10
C GLY A 324 1.01 -21.67 9.27
N LEU A 325 0.76 -20.46 9.79
CA LEU A 325 1.48 -19.88 10.94
C LEU A 325 1.23 -20.67 12.22
N LYS A 326 2.28 -20.92 13.01
CA LYS A 326 2.20 -21.50 14.35
C LYS A 326 2.13 -20.38 15.38
N VAL A 327 1.17 -20.46 16.29
CA VAL A 327 0.90 -19.45 17.32
C VAL A 327 1.03 -20.11 18.68
N ARG A 328 2.09 -19.78 19.41
CA ARG A 328 2.31 -20.16 20.80
C ARG A 328 1.60 -19.16 21.72
N PHE A 329 0.97 -19.66 22.78
CA PHE A 329 0.25 -18.81 23.73
C PHE A 329 1.22 -18.03 24.62
N LEU A 330 1.29 -16.72 24.40
CA LEU A 330 2.18 -15.83 25.15
C LEU A 330 1.80 -15.79 26.64
N GLY A 331 2.80 -15.89 27.51
CA GLY A 331 2.68 -15.78 28.96
C GLY A 331 2.07 -17.00 29.66
N VAL A 332 1.97 -18.14 28.97
CA VAL A 332 1.31 -19.36 29.46
C VAL A 332 2.30 -20.53 29.52
N ASP A 333 2.48 -21.09 30.72
CA ASP A 333 3.21 -22.33 30.96
C ASP A 333 2.22 -23.45 31.31
N VAL A 334 1.97 -24.36 30.36
CA VAL A 334 1.03 -25.46 30.58
C VAL A 334 1.60 -26.46 31.59
N ILE A 335 0.79 -26.81 32.60
CA ILE A 335 1.17 -27.78 33.64
C ILE A 335 0.36 -29.09 33.54
N LYS A 336 -0.77 -29.07 32.81
CA LYS A 336 -1.65 -30.23 32.60
C LYS A 336 -1.87 -30.50 31.11
N ASN A 337 -0.89 -31.15 30.48
CA ASN A 337 -0.84 -31.31 29.03
C ASN A 337 -2.09 -31.95 28.43
N GLN A 338 -2.61 -33.03 29.05
CA GLN A 338 -3.80 -33.71 28.51
C GLN A 338 -5.07 -32.87 28.60
N GLU A 339 -5.24 -32.11 29.69
CA GLU A 339 -6.39 -31.20 29.86
C GLU A 339 -6.30 -30.04 28.85
N ALA A 340 -5.12 -29.48 28.63
CA ALA A 340 -4.88 -28.45 27.62
C ALA A 340 -5.22 -28.95 26.22
N LEU A 341 -4.70 -30.11 25.81
CA LEU A 341 -4.98 -30.70 24.50
C LEU A 341 -6.48 -30.97 24.30
N ASN A 342 -7.17 -31.47 25.32
CA ASN A 342 -8.62 -31.68 25.28
C ASN A 342 -9.38 -30.36 25.12
N TYR A 343 -8.99 -29.32 25.86
CA TYR A 343 -9.58 -27.99 25.74
C TYR A 343 -9.40 -27.43 24.33
N LEU A 344 -8.17 -27.45 23.80
CA LEU A 344 -7.86 -26.96 22.46
C LEU A 344 -8.66 -27.72 21.40
N LYS A 345 -8.72 -29.04 21.49
CA LYS A 345 -9.45 -29.89 20.54
C LYS A 345 -10.95 -29.58 20.51
N ASN A 346 -11.55 -29.36 21.67
CA ASN A 346 -12.99 -29.20 21.79
C ASN A 346 -13.46 -27.75 21.55
N TYR A 347 -12.64 -26.77 21.93
CA TYR A 347 -13.07 -25.37 22.02
C TYR A 347 -12.28 -24.39 21.13
N VAL A 348 -11.11 -24.76 20.63
CA VAL A 348 -10.24 -23.85 19.85
C VAL A 348 -10.09 -24.31 18.39
N VAL A 349 -9.86 -25.60 18.16
CA VAL A 349 -9.71 -26.16 16.81
C VAL A 349 -10.98 -25.95 15.98
N ARG A 350 -10.80 -25.62 14.70
CA ARG A 350 -11.86 -25.23 13.73
C ARG A 350 -12.59 -23.93 14.07
N LYS A 351 -12.27 -23.23 15.16
CA LYS A 351 -12.83 -21.92 15.49
C LYS A 351 -12.01 -20.80 14.86
N GLU A 352 -12.66 -19.65 14.73
CA GLU A 352 -12.01 -18.40 14.34
C GLU A 352 -11.45 -17.70 15.58
N ILE A 353 -10.21 -17.24 15.48
CA ILE A 353 -9.47 -16.53 16.53
C ILE A 353 -8.99 -15.16 16.06
N LEU A 354 -8.82 -14.26 17.01
CA LEU A 354 -8.14 -12.98 16.91
C LEU A 354 -6.80 -13.10 17.63
N LEU A 355 -5.74 -12.61 16.98
CA LEU A 355 -4.39 -12.59 17.54
C LEU A 355 -4.05 -11.17 17.98
N ARG A 356 -3.52 -11.03 19.20
CA ARG A 356 -2.91 -9.79 19.69
C ARG A 356 -1.46 -10.08 20.06
N PHE A 357 -0.55 -9.48 19.31
CA PHE A 357 0.88 -9.60 19.51
C PHE A 357 1.37 -8.63 20.58
N GLU A 358 2.45 -9.01 21.24
CA GLU A 358 3.31 -8.10 21.99
C GLU A 358 4.46 -7.62 21.09
N ASP A 359 5.25 -6.66 21.56
CA ASP A 359 6.32 -6.03 20.77
C ASP A 359 7.59 -6.90 20.74
N ASP A 360 7.41 -8.22 20.76
CA ASP A 360 8.47 -9.23 20.82
C ASP A 360 8.76 -9.80 19.43
N GLU A 361 10.01 -10.24 19.25
CA GLU A 361 10.46 -10.93 18.04
C GLU A 361 9.77 -12.31 17.92
N PRO A 362 9.46 -12.76 16.69
CA PRO A 362 9.00 -14.12 16.47
C PRO A 362 10.02 -15.14 16.97
N LEU A 363 9.54 -16.30 17.43
CA LEU A 363 10.42 -17.38 17.93
C LEU A 363 11.25 -18.00 16.80
N ASN A 364 10.69 -18.08 15.60
CA ASN A 364 11.35 -18.53 14.36
C ASN A 364 10.47 -18.17 13.14
N GLU A 365 10.92 -18.53 11.94
CA GLU A 365 10.29 -18.22 10.64
C GLU A 365 8.83 -18.70 10.49
N ASP A 366 8.39 -19.62 11.34
CA ASP A 366 7.06 -20.22 11.32
C ASP A 366 6.24 -19.96 12.58
N THR A 367 6.84 -19.42 13.65
CA THR A 367 6.24 -19.43 14.98
C THR A 367 6.28 -18.06 15.65
N VAL A 368 5.11 -17.58 16.07
CA VAL A 368 4.92 -16.33 16.83
C VAL A 368 4.35 -16.63 18.21
N GLU A 369 4.58 -15.71 19.15
CA GLU A 369 3.85 -15.68 20.42
C GLU A 369 2.72 -14.63 20.35
N ALA A 370 1.54 -14.99 20.82
CA ALA A 370 0.40 -14.07 20.83
C ALA A 370 -0.59 -14.36 21.96
N TYR A 371 -1.35 -13.32 22.30
CA TYR A 371 -2.59 -13.44 23.05
C TYR A 371 -3.72 -13.86 22.10
N VAL A 372 -4.37 -14.98 22.40
CA VAL A 372 -5.37 -15.61 21.53
C VAL A 372 -6.76 -15.38 22.09
N TYR A 373 -7.64 -14.79 21.28
CA TYR A 373 -9.05 -14.61 21.61
C TYR A 373 -9.90 -15.37 20.62
N LEU A 374 -10.90 -16.12 21.08
CA LEU A 374 -11.94 -16.64 20.19
C LEU A 374 -12.77 -15.49 19.62
N LYS A 375 -13.46 -15.70 18.49
CA LYS A 375 -14.34 -14.70 17.87
C LYS A 375 -15.39 -14.09 18.82
N ASN A 376 -15.85 -14.87 19.79
CA ASN A 376 -16.75 -14.42 20.86
C ASN A 376 -16.04 -13.70 22.03
N LYS A 377 -14.77 -13.30 21.84
CA LYS A 377 -13.90 -12.58 22.77
C LYS A 377 -13.46 -13.35 24.02
N ILE A 378 -13.64 -14.68 24.08
CA ILE A 378 -13.05 -15.50 25.14
C ILE A 378 -11.53 -15.45 25.01
N PHE A 379 -10.84 -15.05 26.08
CA PHE A 379 -9.38 -14.98 26.13
C PHE A 379 -8.80 -16.34 26.50
N VAL A 380 -8.25 -17.06 25.52
CA VAL A 380 -7.78 -18.44 25.67
C VAL A 380 -6.64 -18.53 26.68
N ASN A 381 -5.62 -17.66 26.57
CA ASN A 381 -4.47 -17.66 27.48
C ASN A 381 -4.91 -17.53 28.95
N ALA A 382 -5.78 -16.54 29.24
CA ALA A 382 -6.31 -16.33 30.59
C ALA A 382 -7.19 -17.49 31.07
N TYR A 383 -7.96 -18.11 30.17
CA TYR A 383 -8.79 -19.27 30.53
C TYR A 383 -7.93 -20.47 30.97
N LEU A 384 -6.86 -20.78 30.24
CA LEU A 384 -5.96 -21.88 30.59
C LEU A 384 -5.35 -21.70 31.99
N ILE A 385 -5.00 -20.47 32.35
CA ILE A 385 -4.49 -20.15 33.70
C ILE A 385 -5.60 -20.25 34.74
N LYS A 386 -6.74 -19.58 34.51
CA LYS A 386 -7.87 -19.55 35.44
C LYS A 386 -8.47 -20.93 35.74
N SER A 387 -8.37 -21.86 34.79
CA SER A 387 -8.84 -23.24 34.95
C SER A 387 -7.83 -24.17 35.63
N GLY A 388 -6.63 -23.67 35.99
CA GLY A 388 -5.56 -24.48 36.57
C GLY A 388 -4.91 -25.46 35.59
N ILE A 389 -5.16 -25.30 34.28
CA ILE A 389 -4.51 -26.09 33.22
C ILE A 389 -3.08 -25.60 32.98
N ALA A 390 -2.85 -24.31 33.17
CA ALA A 390 -1.57 -23.64 32.99
C ALA A 390 -1.27 -22.68 34.15
N LYS A 391 -0.02 -22.21 34.21
CA LYS A 391 0.46 -21.15 35.10
C LYS A 391 0.92 -19.95 34.30
N ALA A 392 1.05 -18.82 34.98
CA ALA A 392 1.66 -17.63 34.41
C ALA A 392 3.17 -17.86 34.22
N ASP A 393 3.70 -17.55 33.03
CA ASP A 393 5.15 -17.52 32.81
C ASP A 393 5.80 -16.48 33.75
N ARG A 394 6.87 -16.87 34.43
CA ARG A 394 7.60 -16.01 35.37
C ARG A 394 8.94 -15.53 34.82
N GLN A 395 9.43 -16.14 33.75
CA GLN A 395 10.77 -15.92 33.21
C GLN A 395 10.89 -14.59 32.46
N ARG A 396 9.80 -14.09 31.89
CA ARG A 396 9.78 -12.87 31.07
C ARG A 396 8.76 -11.87 31.59
N GLU A 397 8.98 -10.59 31.29
CA GLU A 397 7.96 -9.56 31.46
C GLU A 397 7.06 -9.52 30.23
N TYR A 398 5.76 -9.34 30.43
CA TYR A 398 4.77 -9.25 29.37
C TYR A 398 3.52 -8.51 29.87
N ARG A 399 2.77 -7.89 28.95
CA ARG A 399 1.67 -6.95 29.26
C ARG A 399 0.66 -7.48 30.27
N TYR A 400 0.30 -8.76 30.20
CA TYR A 400 -0.71 -9.36 31.05
C TYR A 400 -0.16 -10.11 32.28
N LYS A 401 1.13 -9.97 32.61
CA LYS A 401 1.78 -10.74 33.69
C LYS A 401 1.10 -10.61 35.03
N SER A 402 0.84 -9.38 35.50
CA SER A 402 0.17 -9.17 36.79
C SER A 402 -1.22 -9.80 36.85
N MET A 403 -2.01 -9.66 35.78
CA MET A 403 -3.34 -10.26 35.67
C MET A 403 -3.25 -11.80 35.64
N PHE A 404 -2.29 -12.37 34.92
CA PHE A 404 -2.09 -13.82 34.87
C PHE A 404 -1.66 -14.39 36.23
N LEU A 405 -0.77 -13.70 36.95
CA LEU A 405 -0.36 -14.09 38.31
C LEU A 405 -1.51 -13.96 39.32
N GLU A 406 -2.41 -13.01 39.15
CA GLU A 406 -3.61 -12.88 39.99
C GLU A 406 -4.61 -14.02 39.71
N LEU A 407 -4.91 -14.29 38.44
CA LEU A 407 -5.75 -15.41 38.02
C LEU A 407 -5.23 -16.76 38.53
N GLU A 408 -3.90 -16.96 38.53
CA GLU A 408 -3.27 -18.17 39.06
C GLU A 408 -3.53 -18.36 40.57
N LYS A 409 -3.61 -17.28 41.36
CA LYS A 409 -3.90 -17.34 42.80
C LYS A 409 -5.36 -17.68 43.11
N GLU A 410 -6.28 -17.39 42.20
CA GLU A 410 -7.70 -17.68 42.34
C GLU A 410 -8.05 -19.15 42.02
N VAL A 411 -7.10 -19.90 41.46
CA VAL A 411 -7.23 -21.34 41.21
C VAL A 411 -7.22 -22.05 42.56
N LYS A 412 -8.38 -22.55 42.98
CA LYS A 412 -8.55 -23.36 44.20
C LYS A 412 -8.07 -24.79 44.02
#